data_AF-A0A830FYX1-F1
#
_entry.id   AF-A0A830FYX1-F1
#
_cell.length_a   1.000
_cell.length_b   1.000
_cell.length_c   1.000
_cell.angle_alpha   90.00
_cell.angle_beta   90.00
_cell.angle_gamma   90.00
#
_symmetry.space_group_name_H-M   'P 1'
#
loop_
_entity.id
_entity.type
_entity.pdbx_description
1 polymer ?
#
loop_
_entity_poly.entity_id
_entity_poly.type
_entity_poly.pdbx_seq_one_letter_code
_entity_poly.pdbx_strand_id
1 'polypeptide(L)'
;MCPDRTDADGPRRRSVLRASLAAAMAGSTAGCVSLFDAGETESDADVDGGEAVAEGVPIDSGAFASLRDGDVVALAVGTGSGAFDPETTDTPVQDALDAVGSVGGGRVYLPPTTVTEAGPIRPHSNTALYGFGMNVSVVHVRSPGTDGVRFDRDESVQRVALDGFELRGPGVRKDTGVAVHYVDATADPANDPADVHVGRLYCRQWGNSVLRVDEGVGPFQCRYDFLRADDCDAGAAGALLDWRSDYGPANHFGTVVAYPNARASGAATTILRQAGGELAFEDVTVGGTAGALVESTAGRLRLGRAHWEPEGQPTTPDALVRLAGSGVTHVGDVVVDAGTVPHVYELARGFGNKHLVPPGPTRGTVTGDVVRVTGAGASGSRSWYYGTRDDVTVSLGVPNEGRLRVLGSAGDGVA
;
A
#
# COMPACT_ATOMS: atom_id res chain seq x y z
N MET A 1 -16.11 30.57 -43.89
CA MET A 1 -17.48 30.31 -43.41
C MET A 1 -17.56 28.86 -42.98
N CYS A 2 -17.32 28.61 -41.69
CA CYS A 2 -17.62 27.32 -41.07
C CYS A 2 -19.02 27.41 -40.46
N PRO A 3 -19.89 26.40 -40.61
CA PRO A 3 -21.22 26.46 -40.02
C PRO A 3 -21.16 26.20 -38.52
N ASP A 4 -21.99 26.92 -37.78
CA ASP A 4 -22.23 26.78 -36.35
C ASP A 4 -22.63 25.34 -36.00
N ARG A 5 -21.94 24.77 -34.99
CA ARG A 5 -22.36 23.55 -34.31
C ARG A 5 -23.30 23.96 -33.17
N THR A 6 -24.60 23.80 -33.41
CA THR A 6 -25.67 24.03 -32.43
C THR A 6 -25.59 23.06 -31.25
N ASP A 7 -25.80 23.61 -30.05
CA ASP A 7 -25.95 22.98 -28.74
C ASP A 7 -27.03 21.88 -28.68
N ALA A 8 -26.73 20.67 -29.18
CA ALA A 8 -27.60 19.50 -29.04
C ALA A 8 -26.99 18.34 -28.23
N ASP A 9 -25.75 18.48 -27.74
CA ASP A 9 -25.01 17.42 -27.03
C ASP A 9 -25.06 17.50 -25.49
N GLY A 10 -25.64 18.56 -24.92
CA GLY A 10 -25.70 18.81 -23.48
C GLY A 10 -26.49 17.77 -22.65
N PRO A 11 -27.69 17.32 -23.08
CA PRO A 11 -28.50 16.39 -22.30
C PRO A 11 -27.92 14.97 -22.25
N ARG A 12 -27.34 14.49 -23.37
CA ARG A 12 -26.77 13.15 -23.47
C ARG A 12 -25.46 13.03 -22.67
N ARG A 13 -24.57 14.03 -22.73
CA ARG A 13 -23.36 14.08 -21.89
C ARG A 13 -23.69 14.10 -20.39
N ARG A 14 -24.71 14.87 -19.96
CA ARG A 14 -25.18 14.89 -18.57
C ARG A 14 -25.78 13.57 -18.11
N SER A 15 -26.44 12.83 -18.99
CA SER A 15 -27.01 11.50 -18.68
C SER A 15 -25.94 10.42 -18.51
N VAL A 16 -24.89 10.44 -19.34
CA VAL A 16 -23.77 9.50 -19.25
C VAL A 16 -22.94 9.79 -17.99
N LEU A 17 -22.66 11.05 -17.68
CA LEU A 17 -22.02 11.44 -16.41
C LEU A 17 -22.84 11.02 -15.17
N ARG A 18 -24.18 11.14 -15.20
CA ARG A 18 -25.05 10.67 -14.11
C ARG A 18 -24.98 9.15 -13.94
N ALA A 19 -25.00 8.39 -15.03
CA ALA A 19 -24.92 6.94 -14.98
C ALA A 19 -23.55 6.43 -14.52
N SER A 20 -22.45 7.06 -14.99
CA SER A 20 -21.08 6.75 -14.56
C SER A 20 -20.84 7.11 -13.09
N LEU A 21 -21.38 8.24 -12.62
CA LEU A 21 -21.27 8.68 -11.23
C LEU A 21 -22.10 7.79 -10.28
N ALA A 22 -23.34 7.44 -10.66
CA ALA A 22 -24.17 6.52 -9.90
C ALA A 22 -23.59 5.09 -9.87
N ALA A 23 -22.96 4.63 -10.96
CA ALA A 23 -22.27 3.34 -11.00
C ALA A 23 -20.97 3.34 -10.19
N ALA A 24 -20.20 4.44 -10.18
CA ALA A 24 -19.03 4.60 -9.32
C ALA A 24 -19.41 4.62 -7.83
N MET A 25 -20.53 5.26 -7.48
CA MET A 25 -21.09 5.27 -6.12
C MET A 25 -21.68 3.93 -5.71
N ALA A 26 -22.35 3.22 -6.61
CA ALA A 26 -22.81 1.86 -6.36
C ALA A 26 -21.61 0.91 -6.22
N GLY A 27 -20.53 1.11 -6.97
CA GLY A 27 -19.29 0.34 -6.82
C GLY A 27 -18.50 0.66 -5.55
N SER A 28 -18.54 1.91 -5.05
CA SER A 28 -17.91 2.28 -3.77
C SER A 28 -18.76 1.89 -2.56
N THR A 29 -20.08 1.84 -2.67
CA THR A 29 -20.97 1.42 -1.56
C THR A 29 -21.34 -0.06 -1.57
N ALA A 30 -21.41 -0.74 -2.72
CA ALA A 30 -21.66 -2.19 -2.79
C ALA A 30 -20.45 -3.02 -2.35
N GLY A 31 -19.22 -2.49 -2.51
CA GLY A 31 -18.03 -3.07 -1.88
C GLY A 31 -18.06 -3.02 -0.35
N CYS A 32 -18.93 -2.19 0.25
CA CYS A 32 -19.04 -2.05 1.71
C CYS A 32 -20.01 -3.03 2.37
N VAL A 33 -20.91 -3.70 1.63
CA VAL A 33 -21.85 -4.68 2.22
C VAL A 33 -21.22 -6.07 2.31
N SER A 34 -20.31 -6.43 1.40
CA SER A 34 -19.70 -7.77 1.36
C SER A 34 -18.36 -7.91 2.10
N LEU A 35 -17.78 -6.81 2.60
CA LEU A 35 -16.47 -6.83 3.28
C LEU A 35 -16.58 -7.08 4.80
N PHE A 36 -17.79 -7.10 5.35
CA PHE A 36 -18.07 -7.38 6.76
C PHE A 36 -19.05 -8.55 6.98
N ASP A 37 -19.49 -9.22 5.90
CA ASP A 37 -20.34 -10.41 5.95
C ASP A 37 -19.58 -11.62 5.41
N ALA A 38 -18.66 -12.13 6.22
CA ALA A 38 -17.98 -13.40 5.96
C ALA A 38 -17.85 -14.18 7.27
N GLY A 39 -18.93 -14.86 7.65
CA GLY A 39 -18.90 -15.81 8.75
C GLY A 39 -20.27 -16.25 9.27
N GLU A 40 -21.11 -16.84 8.43
CA GLU A 40 -22.10 -17.79 8.94
C GLU A 40 -21.35 -19.00 9.50
N THR A 41 -21.05 -18.96 10.80
CA THR A 41 -20.73 -20.16 11.58
C THR A 41 -21.81 -20.29 12.64
N GLU A 42 -22.70 -21.25 12.44
CA GLU A 42 -23.62 -21.73 13.48
C GLU A 42 -22.80 -22.20 14.69
N SER A 43 -22.88 -21.46 15.80
CA SER A 43 -22.77 -22.04 17.14
C SER A 43 -23.35 -21.08 18.17
N ASP A 44 -24.42 -21.52 18.83
CA ASP A 44 -25.03 -20.91 20.00
C ASP A 44 -24.02 -20.60 21.11
N ALA A 45 -23.87 -19.32 21.47
CA ALA A 45 -23.67 -18.84 22.84
C ALA A 45 -23.74 -17.31 22.87
N ASP A 46 -24.68 -16.78 23.65
CA ASP A 46 -24.88 -15.36 23.96
C ASP A 46 -23.57 -14.64 24.34
N VAL A 47 -23.16 -13.66 23.52
CA VAL A 47 -22.33 -12.53 23.94
C VAL A 47 -22.95 -11.27 23.35
N ASP A 48 -23.58 -10.50 24.23
CA ASP A 48 -24.16 -9.18 24.00
C ASP A 48 -23.02 -8.17 23.70
N GLY A 49 -23.01 -7.62 22.48
CA GLY A 49 -21.97 -6.70 22.00
C GLY A 49 -22.02 -6.37 20.50
N GLY A 50 -23.15 -6.63 19.84
CA GLY A 50 -23.35 -6.27 18.43
C GLY A 50 -23.63 -4.78 18.27
N GLU A 51 -22.59 -3.94 18.24
CA GLU A 51 -22.73 -2.57 17.74
C GLU A 51 -22.94 -2.62 16.22
N ALA A 52 -24.20 -2.47 15.82
CA ALA A 52 -24.58 -2.22 14.44
C ALA A 52 -23.84 -0.98 13.93
N VAL A 53 -23.02 -1.14 12.89
CA VAL A 53 -22.44 -0.02 12.16
C VAL A 53 -23.61 0.79 11.58
N ALA A 54 -23.69 2.07 11.94
CA ALA A 54 -24.76 2.97 11.51
C ALA A 54 -24.95 2.87 9.99
N GLU A 55 -26.19 2.58 9.56
CA GLU A 55 -26.60 2.71 8.17
C GLU A 55 -26.13 4.07 7.64
N GLY A 56 -25.30 4.06 6.60
CA GLY A 56 -24.65 5.27 6.11
C GLY A 56 -25.67 6.31 5.65
N VAL A 57 -25.42 7.59 5.97
CA VAL A 57 -26.21 8.71 5.46
C VAL A 57 -26.18 8.68 3.93
N PRO A 58 -27.33 8.51 3.24
CA PRO A 58 -27.34 8.49 1.79
C PRO A 58 -26.96 9.87 1.24
N ILE A 59 -26.18 9.90 0.16
CA ILE A 59 -25.90 11.15 -0.55
C ILE A 59 -27.21 11.66 -1.17
N ASP A 60 -27.65 12.83 -0.74
CA ASP A 60 -28.84 13.48 -1.31
C ASP A 60 -28.51 14.26 -2.60
N SER A 61 -29.55 14.77 -3.27
CA SER A 61 -29.36 15.52 -4.52
C SER A 61 -28.55 16.80 -4.39
N GLY A 62 -28.52 17.42 -3.21
CA GLY A 62 -27.76 18.63 -2.93
C GLY A 62 -26.27 18.32 -2.79
N ALA A 63 -25.93 17.31 -2.00
CA ALA A 63 -24.57 16.79 -1.89
C ALA A 63 -24.00 16.35 -3.26
N PHE A 64 -24.82 15.71 -4.10
CA PHE A 64 -24.43 15.39 -5.48
C PHE A 64 -24.21 16.61 -6.37
N ALA A 65 -24.96 17.70 -6.17
CA ALA A 65 -24.75 18.94 -6.90
C ALA A 65 -23.41 19.57 -6.50
N SER A 66 -23.14 19.69 -5.19
CA SER A 66 -21.86 20.21 -4.66
C SER A 66 -20.64 19.43 -5.17
N LEU A 67 -20.68 18.09 -5.12
CA LEU A 67 -19.59 17.27 -5.68
C LEU A 67 -19.35 17.54 -7.18
N ARG A 68 -20.42 17.81 -7.94
CA ARG A 68 -20.31 18.12 -9.37
C ARG A 68 -19.77 19.52 -9.61
N ASP A 69 -20.08 20.45 -8.72
CA ASP A 69 -19.62 21.84 -8.78
C ASP A 69 -18.17 21.99 -8.32
N GLY A 70 -17.58 20.94 -7.73
CA GLY A 70 -16.17 20.87 -7.37
C GLY A 70 -15.90 20.93 -5.87
N ASP A 71 -16.94 20.91 -5.05
CA ASP A 71 -16.82 20.96 -3.59
C ASP A 71 -16.43 19.60 -3.01
N VAL A 72 -15.69 19.64 -1.91
CA VAL A 72 -15.54 18.48 -1.02
C VAL A 72 -16.79 18.38 -0.15
N VAL A 73 -17.38 17.19 -0.04
CA VAL A 73 -18.63 17.00 0.71
C VAL A 73 -18.39 16.13 1.92
N ALA A 74 -18.78 16.61 3.10
CA ALA A 74 -18.70 15.90 4.36
C ALA A 74 -20.11 15.48 4.82
N LEU A 75 -20.30 14.21 5.17
CA LEU A 75 -21.56 13.63 5.64
C LEU A 75 -21.35 12.99 7.01
N ALA A 76 -22.15 13.40 7.99
CA ALA A 76 -22.18 12.80 9.32
C ALA A 76 -23.63 12.60 9.80
N VAL A 77 -23.80 11.61 10.68
CA VAL A 77 -25.11 11.31 11.28
C VAL A 77 -25.52 12.46 12.19
N GLY A 78 -26.75 12.96 12.04
CA GLY A 78 -27.31 13.98 12.92
C GLY A 78 -26.95 15.44 12.59
N THR A 79 -26.03 15.69 11.65
CA THR A 79 -25.62 17.04 11.23
C THR A 79 -25.95 17.39 9.77
N GLY A 80 -26.28 16.40 8.94
CA GLY A 80 -26.55 16.61 7.51
C GLY A 80 -25.28 16.65 6.66
N SER A 81 -25.39 17.19 5.44
CA SER A 81 -24.26 17.36 4.52
C SER A 81 -23.62 18.75 4.63
N GLY A 82 -22.31 18.83 4.78
CA GLY A 82 -21.51 20.05 4.59
C GLY A 82 -20.78 20.02 3.24
N ALA A 83 -20.69 21.17 2.57
CA ALA A 83 -19.91 21.34 1.35
C ALA A 83 -18.79 22.37 1.59
N PHE A 84 -17.58 22.06 1.13
CA PHE A 84 -16.36 22.82 1.34
C PHE A 84 -15.78 23.17 -0.02
N ASP A 85 -15.80 24.47 -0.34
CA ASP A 85 -15.27 25.00 -1.60
C ASP A 85 -13.73 25.07 -1.55
N PRO A 86 -13.01 24.31 -2.39
CA PRO A 86 -11.55 24.31 -2.45
C PRO A 86 -10.92 25.66 -2.80
N GLU A 87 -11.68 26.64 -3.30
CA GLU A 87 -11.17 27.98 -3.59
C GLU A 87 -11.14 28.90 -2.35
N THR A 88 -11.81 28.51 -1.27
CA THR A 88 -11.98 29.36 -0.08
C THR A 88 -11.01 29.05 1.07
N THR A 89 -10.30 27.93 0.98
CA THR A 89 -9.37 27.43 2.01
C THR A 89 -8.21 26.70 1.34
N ASP A 90 -7.05 26.73 1.99
CA ASP A 90 -5.86 25.99 1.54
C ASP A 90 -5.90 24.51 1.98
N THR A 91 -6.86 24.13 2.84
CA THR A 91 -6.97 22.79 3.42
C THR A 91 -8.38 22.17 3.34
N PRO A 92 -9.04 22.18 2.16
CA PRO A 92 -10.44 21.79 2.04
C PRO A 92 -10.74 20.34 2.45
N VAL A 93 -9.81 19.40 2.23
CA VAL A 93 -10.00 18.00 2.63
C VAL A 93 -9.85 17.85 4.13
N GLN A 94 -8.85 18.49 4.74
CA GLN A 94 -8.69 18.48 6.19
C GLN A 94 -9.88 19.14 6.88
N ASP A 95 -10.34 20.30 6.39
CA ASP A 95 -11.47 21.03 6.97
C ASP A 95 -12.75 20.16 6.99
N ALA A 96 -12.99 19.41 5.91
CA ALA A 96 -14.10 18.46 5.83
C ALA A 96 -13.95 17.29 6.81
N LEU A 97 -12.74 16.75 6.99
CA LEU A 97 -12.45 15.70 7.97
C LEU A 97 -12.58 16.20 9.41
N ASP A 98 -12.15 17.43 9.69
CA ASP A 98 -12.30 18.07 11.00
C ASP A 98 -13.77 18.29 11.33
N ALA A 99 -14.59 18.68 10.35
CA ALA A 99 -16.03 18.83 10.54
C ALA A 99 -16.71 17.53 10.95
N VAL A 100 -16.43 16.40 10.28
CA VAL A 100 -17.01 15.09 10.66
C VAL A 100 -16.36 14.53 11.94
N GLY A 101 -15.07 14.75 12.14
CA GLY A 101 -14.36 14.35 13.34
C GLY A 101 -14.92 15.02 14.60
N SER A 102 -15.28 16.30 14.51
CA SER A 102 -15.85 17.08 15.63
C SER A 102 -17.19 16.53 16.16
N VAL A 103 -17.87 15.69 15.38
CA VAL A 103 -19.12 15.03 15.76
C VAL A 103 -19.00 13.51 15.90
N GLY A 104 -17.77 13.01 16.01
CA GLY A 104 -17.46 11.61 16.33
C GLY A 104 -17.24 10.69 15.13
N GLY A 105 -17.27 11.22 13.91
CA GLY A 105 -17.00 10.46 12.69
C GLY A 105 -17.91 10.82 11.52
N GLY A 106 -17.62 10.23 10.35
CA GLY A 106 -18.39 10.45 9.14
C GLY A 106 -17.62 10.15 7.87
N ARG A 107 -18.17 10.56 6.73
CA ARG A 107 -17.63 10.29 5.40
C ARG A 107 -17.38 11.60 4.66
N VAL A 108 -16.21 11.73 4.07
CA VAL A 108 -15.83 12.81 3.19
C VAL A 108 -15.74 12.26 1.77
N TYR A 109 -16.39 12.94 0.83
CA TYR A 109 -16.37 12.61 -0.59
C TYR A 109 -15.62 13.70 -1.35
N LEU A 110 -14.63 13.27 -2.12
CA LEU A 110 -13.86 14.10 -3.01
C LEU A 110 -14.64 14.30 -4.32
N PRO A 111 -14.67 15.53 -4.87
CA PRO A 111 -15.26 15.78 -6.17
C PRO A 111 -14.47 15.06 -7.28
N PRO A 112 -15.06 14.84 -8.47
CA PRO A 112 -14.39 14.26 -9.63
C PRO A 112 -13.52 15.32 -10.35
N THR A 113 -12.65 15.98 -9.58
CA THR A 113 -11.66 16.96 -10.03
C THR A 113 -10.40 16.89 -9.15
N THR A 114 -9.46 17.80 -9.39
CA THR A 114 -8.30 17.99 -8.51
C THR A 114 -8.61 19.00 -7.41
N VAL A 115 -8.50 18.56 -6.17
CA VAL A 115 -8.48 19.38 -4.96
C VAL A 115 -7.03 19.56 -4.53
N THR A 116 -6.65 20.78 -4.16
CA THR A 116 -5.29 21.08 -3.68
C THR A 116 -5.31 21.18 -2.17
N GLU A 117 -4.33 20.56 -1.52
CA GLU A 117 -4.15 20.58 -0.07
C GLU A 117 -2.77 21.16 0.24
N ALA A 118 -2.70 22.18 1.09
CA ALA A 118 -1.43 22.82 1.46
C ALA A 118 -0.65 22.06 2.54
N GLY A 119 -1.33 21.27 3.36
CA GLY A 119 -0.77 20.47 4.45
C GLY A 119 -1.06 18.97 4.32
N PRO A 120 -0.58 18.14 5.25
CA PRO A 120 -0.92 16.73 5.26
C PRO A 120 -2.33 16.54 5.79
N ILE A 121 -3.03 15.55 5.23
CA ILE A 121 -4.32 15.07 5.70
C ILE A 121 -4.10 14.22 6.95
N ARG A 122 -4.77 14.55 8.04
CA ARG A 122 -4.75 13.86 9.33
C ARG A 122 -6.12 13.29 9.66
N PRO A 123 -6.38 12.03 9.30
CA PRO A 123 -7.66 11.38 9.58
C PRO A 123 -7.99 11.40 11.08
N HIS A 124 -9.28 11.48 11.41
CA HIS A 124 -9.78 11.22 12.76
C HIS A 124 -10.29 9.78 12.85
N SER A 125 -10.44 9.25 14.05
CA SER A 125 -11.13 7.98 14.25
C SER A 125 -12.55 8.01 13.66
N ASN A 126 -13.02 6.87 13.15
CA ASN A 126 -14.35 6.71 12.53
C ASN A 126 -14.59 7.62 11.31
N THR A 127 -13.54 7.99 10.57
CA THR A 127 -13.68 8.81 9.36
C THR A 127 -13.30 8.06 8.10
N ALA A 128 -13.91 8.45 6.99
CA ALA A 128 -13.60 7.88 5.69
C ALA A 128 -13.45 8.97 4.63
N LEU A 129 -12.49 8.79 3.71
CA LEU A 129 -12.25 9.64 2.56
C LEU A 129 -12.44 8.84 1.28
N TYR A 130 -13.42 9.22 0.48
CA TYR A 130 -13.81 8.54 -0.75
C TYR A 130 -13.67 9.41 -1.98
N GLY A 131 -13.22 8.82 -3.09
CA GLY A 131 -13.25 9.45 -4.41
C GLY A 131 -13.92 8.60 -5.48
N PHE A 132 -13.90 9.11 -6.71
CA PHE A 132 -14.54 8.50 -7.88
C PHE A 132 -13.60 7.67 -8.78
N GLY A 133 -12.36 7.44 -8.34
CA GLY A 133 -11.36 6.59 -8.98
C GLY A 133 -10.04 7.31 -9.30
N MET A 134 -9.06 6.52 -9.75
CA MET A 134 -7.75 6.98 -10.20
C MET A 134 -7.87 8.06 -11.29
N ASN A 135 -7.11 9.15 -11.16
CA ASN A 135 -7.12 10.30 -12.07
C ASN A 135 -8.50 11.00 -12.22
N VAL A 136 -9.51 10.63 -11.42
CA VAL A 136 -10.84 11.26 -11.42
C VAL A 136 -10.97 12.19 -10.22
N SER A 137 -10.82 11.63 -9.01
CA SER A 137 -10.69 12.41 -7.78
C SER A 137 -9.22 12.46 -7.41
N VAL A 138 -8.64 13.66 -7.36
CA VAL A 138 -7.23 13.86 -7.07
C VAL A 138 -7.08 14.79 -5.88
N VAL A 139 -6.39 14.36 -4.85
CA VAL A 139 -5.85 15.24 -3.81
C VAL A 139 -4.40 15.54 -4.18
N HIS A 140 -4.08 16.80 -4.42
CA HIS A 140 -2.74 17.24 -4.79
C HIS A 140 -2.10 18.05 -3.66
N VAL A 141 -1.14 17.43 -2.98
CA VAL A 141 -0.28 18.09 -2.00
C VAL A 141 0.84 18.81 -2.75
N ARG A 142 0.80 20.15 -2.77
CA ARG A 142 1.75 20.95 -3.57
C ARG A 142 2.98 21.42 -2.80
N SER A 143 2.85 21.54 -1.49
CA SER A 143 3.89 22.06 -0.60
C SER A 143 5.07 21.10 -0.53
N PRO A 144 6.31 21.54 -0.83
CA PRO A 144 7.49 20.71 -0.64
C PRO A 144 7.63 20.20 0.79
N GLY A 145 8.22 19.02 0.97
CA GLY A 145 8.48 18.42 2.29
C GLY A 145 7.22 18.04 3.08
N THR A 146 6.05 18.05 2.45
CA THR A 146 4.76 17.77 3.10
C THR A 146 4.34 16.32 2.85
N ASP A 147 3.85 15.64 3.90
CA ASP A 147 3.28 14.31 3.80
C ASP A 147 1.91 14.35 3.10
N GLY A 148 1.45 13.21 2.57
CA GLY A 148 0.12 13.08 2.00
C GLY A 148 -0.94 12.90 3.09
N VAL A 149 -1.09 11.67 3.55
CA VAL A 149 -1.86 11.28 4.73
C VAL A 149 -0.88 10.97 5.85
N ARG A 150 -1.11 11.55 7.03
CA ARG A 150 -0.23 11.42 8.19
C ARG A 150 -1.06 10.99 9.41
N PHE A 151 -0.67 9.87 10.00
CA PHE A 151 -1.18 9.37 11.27
C PHE A 151 -0.19 9.79 12.36
N ASP A 152 -0.44 10.96 12.95
CA ASP A 152 0.42 11.59 13.96
C ASP A 152 -0.39 12.22 15.12
N ARG A 153 -1.61 11.74 15.37
CA ARG A 153 -2.44 12.24 16.48
C ARG A 153 -1.99 11.62 17.80
N ASP A 154 -2.17 12.39 18.89
CA ASP A 154 -1.88 11.93 20.25
C ASP A 154 -2.87 10.84 20.73
N GLU A 155 -4.04 10.76 20.10
CA GLU A 155 -5.04 9.73 20.36
C GLU A 155 -4.99 8.63 19.29
N SER A 156 -5.32 7.39 19.68
CA SER A 156 -5.42 6.28 18.73
C SER A 156 -6.37 6.61 17.59
N VAL A 157 -5.88 6.49 16.36
CA VAL A 157 -6.66 6.67 15.13
C VAL A 157 -7.15 5.30 14.67
N GLN A 158 -8.47 5.07 14.73
CA GLN A 158 -9.08 3.78 14.42
C GLN A 158 -10.24 3.88 13.45
N ARG A 159 -10.53 2.78 12.73
CA ARG A 159 -11.69 2.68 11.81
C ARG A 159 -11.67 3.79 10.75
N VAL A 160 -10.53 3.91 10.08
CA VAL A 160 -10.30 4.90 9.02
C VAL A 160 -10.37 4.22 7.66
N ALA A 161 -11.05 4.84 6.69
CA ALA A 161 -11.06 4.35 5.31
C ALA A 161 -10.53 5.38 4.30
N LEU A 162 -9.67 4.95 3.38
CA LEU A 162 -9.17 5.73 2.25
C LEU A 162 -9.43 4.96 0.95
N ASP A 163 -10.32 5.42 0.08
CA ASP A 163 -10.68 4.65 -1.11
C ASP A 163 -11.05 5.51 -2.33
N GLY A 164 -10.55 5.10 -3.50
CA GLY A 164 -11.04 5.57 -4.79
C GLY A 164 -10.49 6.93 -5.21
N PHE A 165 -9.26 7.29 -4.84
CA PHE A 165 -8.68 8.56 -5.27
C PHE A 165 -7.18 8.49 -5.53
N GLU A 166 -6.67 9.48 -6.26
CA GLU A 166 -5.25 9.72 -6.43
C GLU A 166 -4.74 10.68 -5.34
N LEU A 167 -3.68 10.27 -4.65
CA LEU A 167 -2.91 11.09 -3.74
C LEU A 167 -1.60 11.51 -4.44
N ARG A 168 -1.59 12.74 -4.96
CA ARG A 168 -0.49 13.29 -5.75
C ARG A 168 0.43 14.14 -4.89
N GLY A 169 1.70 13.79 -4.88
CA GLY A 169 2.74 14.56 -4.20
C GLY A 169 3.20 15.80 -4.98
N PRO A 170 4.11 16.60 -4.40
CA PRO A 170 4.58 17.86 -4.99
C PRO A 170 5.31 17.72 -6.34
N GLY A 171 5.74 16.51 -6.71
CA GLY A 171 6.59 16.19 -7.85
C GLY A 171 7.93 15.59 -7.42
N VAL A 172 8.36 14.49 -8.05
CA VAL A 172 9.59 13.75 -7.69
C VAL A 172 10.89 14.56 -7.70
N ARG A 173 10.94 15.70 -8.41
CA ARG A 173 12.12 16.59 -8.43
C ARG A 173 12.11 17.65 -7.33
N LYS A 174 11.06 17.69 -6.53
CA LYS A 174 10.95 18.54 -5.35
C LYS A 174 11.16 17.65 -4.12
N ASP A 175 11.50 18.29 -3.02
CA ASP A 175 11.43 17.64 -1.73
C ASP A 175 9.98 17.23 -1.44
N THR A 176 9.76 15.98 -1.05
CA THR A 176 8.44 15.46 -0.69
C THR A 176 8.49 14.78 0.67
N GLY A 177 7.39 14.86 1.42
CA GLY A 177 7.14 13.94 2.51
C GLY A 177 6.82 12.53 2.00
N VAL A 178 6.19 11.73 2.85
CA VAL A 178 5.70 10.38 2.56
C VAL A 178 4.22 10.44 2.18
N ALA A 179 3.79 9.63 1.21
CA ALA A 179 2.38 9.65 0.79
C ALA A 179 1.42 9.18 1.90
N VAL A 180 1.72 8.08 2.59
CA VAL A 180 1.02 7.60 3.78
C VAL A 180 2.03 7.34 4.90
N HIS A 181 1.95 8.11 5.96
CA HIS A 181 2.97 8.14 7.01
C HIS A 181 2.37 7.81 8.38
N TYR A 182 2.83 6.72 8.97
CA TYR A 182 2.58 6.39 10.38
C TYR A 182 3.78 6.87 11.18
N VAL A 183 3.54 7.81 12.09
CA VAL A 183 4.56 8.48 12.89
C VAL A 183 4.37 8.08 14.34
N ASP A 184 5.46 7.84 15.06
CA ASP A 184 5.45 7.74 16.51
C ASP A 184 5.06 9.11 17.11
N ALA A 185 3.77 9.30 17.32
CA ALA A 185 3.22 10.47 18.00
C ALA A 185 3.27 10.30 19.52
N THR A 186 3.20 9.06 20.01
CA THR A 186 3.22 8.75 21.43
C THR A 186 4.02 7.50 21.69
N ALA A 187 4.89 7.53 22.71
CA ALA A 187 5.61 6.34 23.19
C ALA A 187 4.70 5.27 23.84
N ASP A 188 3.37 5.42 23.75
CA ASP A 188 2.37 4.46 24.23
C ASP A 188 1.75 3.70 23.05
N PRO A 189 2.08 2.40 22.87
CA PRO A 189 1.50 1.56 21.83
C PRO A 189 -0.04 1.46 21.87
N ALA A 190 -0.69 1.80 22.99
CA ALA A 190 -2.15 1.86 23.03
C ALA A 190 -2.74 2.93 22.09
N ASN A 191 -1.93 3.90 21.67
CA ASN A 191 -2.32 4.95 20.72
C ASN A 191 -1.93 4.64 19.27
N ASP A 192 -1.43 3.44 18.99
CA ASP A 192 -1.14 3.08 17.61
C ASP A 192 -2.38 3.15 16.73
N PRO A 193 -2.22 3.57 15.47
CA PRO A 193 -3.29 3.49 14.50
C PRO A 193 -3.74 2.04 14.28
N ALA A 194 -5.04 1.81 14.29
CA ALA A 194 -5.60 0.47 14.16
C ALA A 194 -6.73 0.44 13.15
N ASP A 195 -7.01 -0.72 12.56
CA ASP A 195 -8.19 -0.90 11.71
C ASP A 195 -8.31 0.19 10.62
N VAL A 196 -7.19 0.40 9.91
CA VAL A 196 -7.10 1.31 8.78
C VAL A 196 -7.32 0.52 7.51
N HIS A 197 -8.31 0.92 6.73
CA HIS A 197 -8.66 0.33 5.45
C HIS A 197 -8.26 1.25 4.30
N VAL A 198 -7.36 0.78 3.44
CA VAL A 198 -6.99 1.44 2.19
C VAL A 198 -7.50 0.59 1.04
N GLY A 199 -8.58 1.06 0.40
CA GLY A 199 -9.26 0.37 -0.70
C GLY A 199 -8.47 0.50 -2.00
N ARG A 200 -8.80 1.51 -2.81
CA ARG A 200 -8.12 1.82 -4.08
C ARG A 200 -7.39 3.16 -3.99
N LEU A 201 -6.16 3.13 -3.51
CA LEU A 201 -5.34 4.33 -3.37
C LEU A 201 -4.26 4.40 -4.44
N TYR A 202 -4.18 5.55 -5.12
CA TYR A 202 -3.24 5.77 -6.21
C TYR A 202 -2.26 6.88 -5.83
N CYS A 203 -1.07 6.50 -5.42
CA CYS A 203 -0.02 7.44 -5.05
C CYS A 203 0.82 7.81 -6.27
N ARG A 204 0.97 9.10 -6.56
CA ARG A 204 1.74 9.57 -7.72
C ARG A 204 2.69 10.69 -7.37
N GLN A 205 3.84 10.76 -8.03
CA GLN A 205 4.75 11.90 -7.97
C GLN A 205 5.38 12.17 -6.59
N TRP A 206 5.59 11.11 -5.79
CA TRP A 206 6.28 11.15 -4.50
C TRP A 206 7.77 10.87 -4.69
N GLY A 207 8.64 11.76 -4.20
CA GLY A 207 10.10 11.61 -4.21
C GLY A 207 10.66 10.90 -2.96
N ASN A 208 9.78 10.25 -2.20
CA ASN A 208 10.07 9.56 -0.95
C ASN A 208 9.26 8.25 -0.92
N SER A 209 9.15 7.60 0.25
CA SER A 209 8.28 6.44 0.43
C SER A 209 6.81 6.78 0.12
N VAL A 210 6.09 5.82 -0.47
CA VAL A 210 4.63 5.87 -0.61
C VAL A 210 3.96 5.46 0.69
N LEU A 211 4.50 4.47 1.38
CA LEU A 211 4.07 4.11 2.72
C LEU A 211 5.29 4.03 3.63
N ARG A 212 5.23 4.71 4.77
CA ARG A 212 6.24 4.58 5.82
C ARG A 212 5.58 4.35 7.15
N VAL A 213 6.12 3.38 7.88
CA VAL A 213 5.87 3.20 9.30
C VAL A 213 7.18 3.44 10.02
N ASP A 214 7.24 4.49 10.83
CA ASP A 214 8.44 4.83 11.58
C ASP A 214 8.71 3.83 12.72
N GLU A 215 9.91 3.90 13.29
CA GLU A 215 10.25 3.17 14.51
C GLU A 215 9.40 3.72 15.68
N GLY A 216 8.97 2.85 16.59
CA GLY A 216 8.16 3.24 17.76
C GLY A 216 6.64 3.24 17.56
N VAL A 217 6.16 3.15 16.31
CA VAL A 217 4.72 3.05 15.98
C VAL A 217 4.41 1.73 15.29
N GLY A 218 3.34 1.06 15.67
CA GLY A 218 3.01 -0.28 15.15
C GLY A 218 1.56 -0.38 14.74
N PRO A 219 1.20 0.11 13.54
CA PRO A 219 -0.16 0.00 13.08
C PRO A 219 -0.59 -1.46 13.01
N PHE A 220 -1.81 -1.75 13.44
CA PHE A 220 -2.30 -3.12 13.59
C PHE A 220 -3.67 -3.33 12.98
N GLN A 221 -3.88 -4.55 12.46
CA GLN A 221 -5.10 -4.93 11.76
C GLN A 221 -5.43 -4.02 10.56
N CYS A 222 -4.43 -3.41 9.94
CA CYS A 222 -4.66 -2.58 8.76
C CYS A 222 -4.74 -3.43 7.49
N ARG A 223 -5.59 -2.99 6.56
CA ARG A 223 -5.86 -3.68 5.29
C ARG A 223 -5.67 -2.71 4.12
N TYR A 224 -4.82 -3.10 3.18
CA TYR A 224 -4.48 -2.36 1.97
C TYR A 224 -4.88 -3.20 0.76
N ASP A 225 -6.11 -3.10 0.30
CA ASP A 225 -6.65 -3.98 -0.75
C ASP A 225 -6.01 -3.71 -2.12
N PHE A 226 -5.85 -2.44 -2.50
CA PHE A 226 -5.24 -2.04 -3.76
C PHE A 226 -4.45 -0.74 -3.60
N LEU A 227 -3.13 -0.86 -3.60
CA LEU A 227 -2.20 0.28 -3.58
C LEU A 227 -1.45 0.35 -4.91
N ARG A 228 -1.58 1.47 -5.62
CA ARG A 228 -0.81 1.74 -6.83
C ARG A 228 0.13 2.92 -6.64
N ALA A 229 1.37 2.78 -7.07
CA ALA A 229 2.41 3.78 -6.99
C ALA A 229 3.03 4.03 -8.38
N ASP A 230 2.71 5.16 -8.99
CA ASP A 230 3.20 5.51 -10.33
C ASP A 230 4.03 6.79 -10.29
N ASP A 231 5.08 6.86 -11.12
CA ASP A 231 5.97 8.01 -11.19
C ASP A 231 6.54 8.44 -9.82
N CYS A 232 6.72 7.50 -8.88
CA CYS A 232 7.37 7.75 -7.59
C CYS A 232 8.88 7.43 -7.68
N ASP A 233 9.69 8.09 -6.87
CA ASP A 233 11.14 7.90 -6.82
C ASP A 233 11.57 7.87 -5.35
N ALA A 234 11.44 6.71 -4.70
CA ALA A 234 11.94 6.54 -3.33
C ALA A 234 13.48 6.42 -3.30
N GLY A 235 14.11 6.18 -4.45
CA GLY A 235 15.55 6.27 -4.66
C GLY A 235 16.40 5.67 -3.53
N ALA A 236 17.34 6.48 -3.03
CA ALA A 236 18.21 6.15 -1.90
C ALA A 236 17.56 6.43 -0.52
N ALA A 237 16.31 6.89 -0.46
CA ALA A 237 15.64 7.26 0.80
C ALA A 237 15.18 6.06 1.63
N GLY A 238 15.28 4.83 1.09
CA GLY A 238 14.96 3.58 1.78
C GLY A 238 14.23 2.61 0.85
N ALA A 239 12.90 2.63 0.89
CA ALA A 239 12.03 1.83 0.03
C ALA A 239 10.72 2.55 -0.26
N LEU A 240 9.98 2.07 -1.26
CA LEU A 240 8.64 2.55 -1.60
C LEU A 240 7.65 2.28 -0.46
N LEU A 241 7.69 1.07 0.09
CA LEU A 241 7.03 0.65 1.33
C LEU A 241 8.14 0.42 2.38
N ASP A 242 8.26 1.34 3.32
CA ASP A 242 9.35 1.36 4.31
C ASP A 242 8.81 1.13 5.72
N TRP A 243 8.84 -0.14 6.16
CA TRP A 243 8.38 -0.57 7.47
C TRP A 243 9.56 -0.63 8.45
N ARG A 244 9.72 0.42 9.25
CA ARG A 244 10.84 0.58 10.19
C ARG A 244 10.52 0.09 11.59
N SER A 245 9.24 0.00 11.93
CA SER A 245 8.77 -0.52 13.20
C SER A 245 9.22 -1.96 13.44
N ASP A 246 9.55 -2.27 14.69
CA ASP A 246 9.84 -3.61 15.16
C ASP A 246 8.56 -4.42 15.43
N TYR A 247 7.41 -3.77 15.57
CA TYR A 247 6.10 -4.39 15.79
C TYR A 247 5.02 -3.88 14.80
N GLY A 248 3.76 -4.23 15.05
CA GLY A 248 2.62 -3.99 14.16
C GLY A 248 2.00 -5.30 13.64
N PRO A 249 1.11 -5.94 14.41
CA PRO A 249 0.53 -7.23 14.05
C PRO A 249 -0.57 -7.16 12.97
N ALA A 250 -0.67 -8.24 12.20
CA ALA A 250 -1.78 -8.54 11.29
C ALA A 250 -2.08 -7.47 10.20
N ASN A 251 -1.05 -7.01 9.48
CA ASN A 251 -1.23 -6.10 8.36
C ASN A 251 -1.32 -6.84 7.03
N HIS A 252 -2.35 -6.54 6.24
CA HIS A 252 -2.65 -7.22 4.99
C HIS A 252 -2.57 -6.29 3.79
N PHE A 253 -1.90 -6.72 2.73
CA PHE A 253 -1.80 -6.05 1.44
C PHE A 253 -2.34 -7.01 0.38
N GLY A 254 -3.45 -6.66 -0.27
CA GLY A 254 -4.01 -7.42 -1.38
C GLY A 254 -3.12 -7.28 -2.61
N THR A 255 -3.39 -6.26 -3.42
CA THR A 255 -2.60 -5.97 -4.62
C THR A 255 -1.76 -4.70 -4.46
N VAL A 256 -0.45 -4.82 -4.70
CA VAL A 256 0.46 -3.68 -4.84
C VAL A 256 0.96 -3.59 -6.27
N VAL A 257 0.76 -2.44 -6.91
CA VAL A 257 1.27 -2.16 -8.26
C VAL A 257 2.22 -0.99 -8.21
N ALA A 258 3.48 -1.16 -8.62
CA ALA A 258 4.49 -0.12 -8.53
C ALA A 258 5.26 0.07 -9.84
N TYR A 259 5.17 1.27 -10.42
CA TYR A 259 5.99 1.70 -11.55
C TYR A 259 6.83 2.93 -11.13
N PRO A 260 7.83 2.73 -10.24
CA PRO A 260 8.73 3.81 -9.85
C PRO A 260 9.57 4.28 -11.04
N ASN A 261 10.09 5.50 -10.95
CA ASN A 261 11.10 6.03 -11.87
C ASN A 261 12.33 6.49 -11.08
N ALA A 262 13.45 6.64 -11.78
CA ALA A 262 14.71 7.11 -11.21
C ALA A 262 15.07 8.53 -11.69
N ARG A 263 14.07 9.35 -12.05
CA ARG A 263 14.30 10.64 -12.71
C ARG A 263 14.92 11.68 -11.79
N ALA A 264 14.78 11.54 -10.48
CA ALA A 264 15.31 12.47 -9.49
C ALA A 264 16.54 11.90 -8.78
N SER A 265 16.46 10.65 -8.30
CA SER A 265 17.55 10.01 -7.56
C SER A 265 18.63 9.41 -8.45
N GLY A 266 18.29 9.03 -9.68
CA GLY A 266 19.16 8.22 -10.55
C GLY A 266 19.33 6.78 -10.08
N ALA A 267 18.66 6.35 -9.02
CA ALA A 267 18.78 5.03 -8.41
C ALA A 267 17.51 4.20 -8.63
N ALA A 268 17.68 2.87 -8.70
CA ALA A 268 16.53 1.98 -8.65
C ALA A 268 15.85 2.04 -7.28
N THR A 269 14.53 1.87 -7.23
CA THR A 269 13.74 1.91 -5.99
C THR A 269 13.55 0.50 -5.43
N THR A 270 13.97 0.25 -4.20
CA THR A 270 13.57 -0.95 -3.44
C THR A 270 12.08 -0.87 -3.10
N ILE A 271 11.33 -1.95 -3.30
CA ILE A 271 9.87 -1.94 -3.18
C ILE A 271 9.44 -2.06 -1.73
N LEU A 272 9.90 -3.09 -1.01
CA LEU A 272 9.63 -3.29 0.41
C LEU A 272 10.94 -3.35 1.20
N ARG A 273 11.03 -2.54 2.27
CA ARG A 273 11.98 -2.76 3.36
C ARG A 273 11.23 -3.02 4.65
N GLN A 274 11.58 -4.08 5.35
CA GLN A 274 10.93 -4.51 6.58
C GLN A 274 11.94 -4.76 7.70
N ALA A 275 11.79 -4.02 8.79
CA ALA A 275 12.56 -4.19 10.03
C ALA A 275 11.81 -4.99 11.11
N GLY A 276 10.50 -5.20 10.97
CA GLY A 276 9.66 -5.87 11.96
C GLY A 276 8.20 -6.02 11.51
N GLY A 277 7.27 -6.08 12.47
CA GLY A 277 5.84 -6.22 12.21
C GLY A 277 5.43 -7.56 11.56
N GLU A 278 4.14 -7.69 11.27
CA GLU A 278 3.56 -8.84 10.55
C GLU A 278 2.85 -8.36 9.29
N LEU A 279 3.45 -8.67 8.13
CA LEU A 279 3.00 -8.22 6.83
C LEU A 279 2.65 -9.42 5.94
N ALA A 280 1.47 -9.38 5.33
CA ALA A 280 1.05 -10.34 4.32
C ALA A 280 0.72 -9.62 3.02
N PHE A 281 1.37 -10.01 1.92
CA PHE A 281 1.12 -9.52 0.56
C PHE A 281 0.53 -10.65 -0.28
N GLU A 282 -0.58 -10.42 -0.99
CA GLU A 282 -1.11 -11.39 -1.94
C GLU A 282 -0.37 -11.28 -3.28
N ASP A 283 -0.45 -10.12 -3.93
CA ASP A 283 0.14 -9.88 -5.24
C ASP A 283 0.92 -8.55 -5.28
N VAL A 284 2.15 -8.62 -5.77
CA VAL A 284 3.00 -7.45 -6.00
C VAL A 284 3.44 -7.46 -7.47
N THR A 285 3.11 -6.42 -8.22
CA THR A 285 3.57 -6.25 -9.61
C THR A 285 4.38 -4.98 -9.73
N VAL A 286 5.64 -5.11 -10.16
CA VAL A 286 6.55 -3.97 -10.25
C VAL A 286 7.23 -3.85 -11.60
N GLY A 287 7.25 -2.64 -12.14
CA GLY A 287 7.94 -2.29 -13.38
C GLY A 287 8.74 -1.01 -13.26
N GLY A 288 8.81 -0.22 -14.34
CA GLY A 288 9.55 1.04 -14.35
C GLY A 288 11.04 0.85 -14.03
N THR A 289 11.55 1.55 -13.02
CA THR A 289 12.94 1.41 -12.55
C THR A 289 13.04 0.74 -11.19
N ALA A 290 12.22 -0.29 -10.94
CA ALA A 290 12.27 -1.08 -9.72
C ALA A 290 13.64 -1.76 -9.52
N GLY A 291 14.13 -1.70 -8.28
CA GLY A 291 15.32 -2.40 -7.80
C GLY A 291 14.96 -3.74 -7.18
N ALA A 292 15.41 -3.98 -5.93
CA ALA A 292 15.02 -5.16 -5.17
C ALA A 292 13.52 -5.13 -4.82
N LEU A 293 12.87 -6.29 -4.80
CA LEU A 293 11.49 -6.45 -4.37
C LEU A 293 11.38 -6.34 -2.86
N VAL A 294 12.24 -7.04 -2.12
CA VAL A 294 12.14 -7.15 -0.67
C VAL A 294 13.52 -7.14 -0.02
N GLU A 295 13.65 -6.33 1.02
CA GLU A 295 14.71 -6.40 2.02
C GLU A 295 14.07 -6.57 3.41
N SER A 296 14.20 -7.75 4.00
CA SER A 296 13.63 -8.05 5.33
C SER A 296 14.71 -8.46 6.32
N THR A 297 14.76 -7.83 7.48
CA THR A 297 15.73 -8.13 8.56
C THR A 297 15.11 -8.74 9.81
N ALA A 298 13.80 -8.56 10.02
CA ALA A 298 13.05 -9.11 11.15
C ALA A 298 11.54 -9.14 10.85
N GLY A 299 10.73 -9.55 11.83
CA GLY A 299 9.27 -9.61 11.73
C GLY A 299 8.74 -10.90 11.11
N ARG A 300 7.50 -10.84 10.63
CA ARG A 300 6.80 -11.90 9.89
C ARG A 300 6.42 -11.38 8.51
N LEU A 301 6.76 -12.14 7.47
CA LEU A 301 6.45 -11.80 6.10
C LEU A 301 5.83 -12.99 5.38
N ARG A 302 4.64 -12.80 4.81
CA ARG A 302 4.06 -13.69 3.81
C ARG A 302 4.00 -12.93 2.49
N LEU A 303 4.79 -13.32 1.51
CA LEU A 303 4.74 -12.80 0.16
C LEU A 303 4.12 -13.86 -0.74
N GLY A 304 2.92 -13.61 -1.26
CA GLY A 304 2.20 -14.50 -2.17
C GLY A 304 2.92 -14.60 -3.51
N ARG A 305 2.65 -13.68 -4.42
CA ARG A 305 3.32 -13.58 -5.72
C ARG A 305 3.96 -12.21 -5.92
N ALA A 306 5.17 -12.19 -6.45
CA ALA A 306 5.86 -10.96 -6.84
C ALA A 306 6.34 -11.03 -8.29
N HIS A 307 5.83 -10.15 -9.14
CA HIS A 307 6.17 -10.02 -10.55
C HIS A 307 7.13 -8.84 -10.76
N TRP A 308 8.33 -9.13 -11.26
CA TRP A 308 9.38 -8.14 -11.48
C TRP A 308 9.65 -7.98 -12.98
N GLU A 309 9.26 -6.81 -13.51
CA GLU A 309 9.28 -6.46 -14.93
C GLU A 309 9.90 -5.06 -15.16
N PRO A 310 11.14 -4.79 -14.73
CA PRO A 310 11.74 -3.47 -14.91
C PRO A 310 11.83 -3.09 -16.39
N GLU A 311 11.39 -1.87 -16.71
CA GLU A 311 11.51 -1.26 -18.04
C GLU A 311 12.92 -0.67 -18.23
N GLY A 312 13.55 -0.24 -17.14
CA GLY A 312 14.93 0.22 -17.10
C GLY A 312 15.61 -0.16 -15.78
N GLN A 313 16.90 -0.46 -15.83
CA GLN A 313 17.68 -0.83 -14.65
C GLN A 313 18.83 0.17 -14.44
N PRO A 314 18.59 1.32 -13.76
CA PRO A 314 19.65 2.27 -13.43
C PRO A 314 20.76 1.61 -12.60
N THR A 315 20.37 0.68 -11.73
CA THR A 315 21.24 -0.23 -11.01
C THR A 315 20.64 -1.63 -11.05
N THR A 316 21.50 -2.66 -11.05
CA THR A 316 21.08 -4.05 -10.92
C THR A 316 21.19 -4.46 -9.45
N PRO A 317 20.10 -4.89 -8.79
CA PRO A 317 20.20 -5.42 -7.43
C PRO A 317 20.96 -6.75 -7.42
N ASP A 318 21.67 -7.07 -6.34
CA ASP A 318 22.37 -8.35 -6.20
C ASP A 318 21.39 -9.54 -6.10
N ALA A 319 20.24 -9.31 -5.45
CA ALA A 319 19.12 -10.25 -5.39
C ALA A 319 17.79 -9.48 -5.36
N LEU A 320 16.71 -10.10 -5.84
CA LEU A 320 15.38 -9.50 -5.77
C LEU A 320 14.80 -9.54 -4.36
N VAL A 321 15.04 -10.64 -3.63
CA VAL A 321 14.51 -10.86 -2.29
C VAL A 321 15.67 -11.17 -1.34
N ARG A 322 16.02 -10.20 -0.49
CA ARG A 322 17.11 -10.31 0.50
C ARG A 322 16.54 -10.49 1.90
N LEU A 323 16.92 -11.57 2.55
CA LEU A 323 16.36 -12.00 3.82
C LEU A 323 17.47 -12.22 4.86
N ALA A 324 17.41 -11.45 5.94
CA ALA A 324 18.29 -11.55 7.10
C ALA A 324 17.50 -11.91 8.37
N GLY A 325 18.22 -12.12 9.47
CA GLY A 325 17.64 -12.35 10.79
C GLY A 325 16.73 -13.58 10.91
N SER A 326 16.15 -13.78 12.09
CA SER A 326 15.37 -14.97 12.44
C SER A 326 13.85 -14.83 12.25
N GLY A 327 13.40 -13.69 11.70
CA GLY A 327 11.98 -13.45 11.40
C GLY A 327 11.40 -14.54 10.48
N VAL A 328 10.11 -14.85 10.62
CA VAL A 328 9.48 -15.89 9.80
C VAL A 328 9.12 -15.31 8.44
N THR A 329 9.63 -15.91 7.36
CA THR A 329 9.31 -15.44 6.01
C THR A 329 8.86 -16.60 5.14
N HIS A 330 7.73 -16.43 4.46
CA HIS A 330 7.27 -17.32 3.40
C HIS A 330 7.18 -16.54 2.09
N VAL A 331 7.88 -17.00 1.06
CA VAL A 331 7.81 -16.45 -0.29
C VAL A 331 7.22 -17.50 -1.22
N GLY A 332 6.06 -17.20 -1.79
CA GLY A 332 5.23 -18.12 -2.55
C GLY A 332 5.57 -18.20 -4.04
N ASP A 333 5.79 -17.09 -4.73
CA ASP A 333 6.22 -17.06 -6.13
C ASP A 333 6.95 -15.75 -6.44
N VAL A 334 8.07 -15.85 -7.16
CA VAL A 334 8.79 -14.70 -7.70
C VAL A 334 8.97 -14.93 -9.19
N VAL A 335 8.44 -14.01 -9.98
CA VAL A 335 8.49 -14.07 -11.45
C VAL A 335 9.46 -13.01 -11.95
N VAL A 336 10.54 -13.46 -12.60
CA VAL A 336 11.54 -12.61 -13.27
C VAL A 336 11.13 -12.45 -14.73
N ASP A 337 10.34 -11.43 -15.01
CA ASP A 337 9.68 -11.28 -16.31
C ASP A 337 10.49 -10.46 -17.31
N ALA A 338 11.23 -9.48 -16.83
CA ALA A 338 12.16 -8.69 -17.63
C ALA A 338 13.45 -8.42 -16.85
N GLY A 339 14.41 -7.73 -17.48
CA GLY A 339 15.66 -7.34 -16.85
C GLY A 339 16.64 -8.48 -16.59
N THR A 340 17.73 -8.15 -15.90
CA THR A 340 18.79 -9.07 -15.49
C THR A 340 19.05 -8.92 -13.99
N VAL A 341 19.17 -10.04 -13.27
CA VAL A 341 19.53 -10.09 -11.85
C VAL A 341 20.47 -11.26 -11.58
N PRO A 342 21.45 -11.16 -10.67
CA PRO A 342 22.32 -12.28 -10.33
C PRO A 342 21.57 -13.41 -9.62
N HIS A 343 20.74 -13.08 -8.64
CA HIS A 343 20.06 -14.04 -7.79
C HIS A 343 18.59 -13.65 -7.59
N VAL A 344 17.72 -14.63 -7.35
CA VAL A 344 16.34 -14.33 -6.92
C VAL A 344 16.32 -14.07 -5.42
N TYR A 345 16.98 -14.94 -4.66
CA TYR A 345 17.02 -14.88 -3.20
C TYR A 345 18.45 -14.69 -2.68
N GLU A 346 18.59 -13.84 -1.68
CA GLU A 346 19.79 -13.79 -0.83
C GLU A 346 19.43 -14.11 0.63
N LEU A 347 20.13 -15.07 1.22
CA LEU A 347 20.09 -15.36 2.65
C LEU A 347 21.31 -14.74 3.34
N ALA A 348 21.07 -13.63 4.01
CA ALA A 348 22.09 -12.81 4.67
C ALA A 348 22.29 -13.20 6.14
N ARG A 349 23.12 -12.42 6.86
CA ARG A 349 23.53 -12.74 8.24
C ARG A 349 22.33 -12.97 9.17
N GLY A 350 22.42 -14.05 9.94
CA GLY A 350 21.43 -14.41 10.94
C GLY A 350 20.15 -15.01 10.36
N PHE A 351 20.13 -15.39 9.07
CA PHE A 351 18.93 -15.94 8.45
C PHE A 351 18.42 -17.18 9.22
N GLY A 352 17.11 -17.23 9.43
CA GLY A 352 16.41 -18.38 10.01
C GLY A 352 14.92 -18.29 9.68
N ASN A 353 14.21 -19.42 9.71
CA ASN A 353 12.76 -19.50 9.50
C ASN A 353 12.30 -18.95 8.15
N LYS A 354 13.12 -19.13 7.10
CA LYS A 354 12.80 -18.72 5.72
C LYS A 354 12.26 -19.93 4.95
N HIS A 355 11.16 -19.74 4.23
CA HIS A 355 10.52 -20.74 3.39
C HIS A 355 10.44 -20.17 1.97
N LEU A 356 11.22 -20.75 1.07
CA LEU A 356 11.44 -20.23 -0.28
C LEU A 356 11.12 -21.30 -1.31
N VAL A 357 10.46 -20.93 -2.40
CA VAL A 357 10.23 -21.83 -3.54
C VAL A 357 11.04 -21.37 -4.76
N PRO A 358 11.29 -22.25 -5.76
CA PRO A 358 11.84 -21.83 -7.04
C PRO A 358 11.04 -20.68 -7.65
N PRO A 359 11.68 -19.74 -8.36
CA PRO A 359 10.95 -18.73 -9.10
C PRO A 359 10.03 -19.37 -10.14
N GLY A 360 8.90 -18.71 -10.40
CA GLY A 360 8.00 -19.07 -11.48
C GLY A 360 8.63 -18.87 -12.87
N PRO A 361 7.83 -18.93 -13.95
CA PRO A 361 8.33 -18.79 -15.32
C PRO A 361 9.16 -17.52 -15.51
N THR A 362 10.36 -17.65 -16.06
CA THR A 362 11.25 -16.50 -16.28
C THR A 362 11.30 -16.13 -17.76
N ARG A 363 11.08 -14.83 -18.04
CA ARG A 363 11.35 -14.23 -19.36
C ARG A 363 12.55 -13.28 -19.30
N GLY A 364 12.87 -12.77 -18.11
CA GLY A 364 14.12 -12.07 -17.81
C GLY A 364 15.29 -13.04 -17.62
N THR A 365 16.44 -12.52 -17.20
CA THR A 365 17.67 -13.30 -17.03
C THR A 365 18.11 -13.36 -15.57
N VAL A 366 18.26 -14.57 -15.04
CA VAL A 366 18.97 -14.84 -13.77
C VAL A 366 20.37 -15.36 -14.12
N THR A 367 21.43 -14.62 -13.77
CA THR A 367 22.80 -14.92 -14.27
C THR A 367 23.62 -15.82 -13.35
N GLY A 368 23.26 -15.90 -12.07
CA GLY A 368 23.85 -16.82 -11.10
C GLY A 368 22.85 -17.85 -10.61
N ASP A 369 23.15 -18.44 -9.47
CA ASP A 369 22.24 -19.38 -8.82
C ASP A 369 21.00 -18.67 -8.27
N VAL A 370 19.87 -19.37 -8.20
CA VAL A 370 18.60 -18.79 -7.73
C VAL A 370 18.73 -18.29 -6.28
N VAL A 371 19.38 -19.05 -5.41
CA VAL A 371 19.59 -18.73 -3.99
C VAL A 371 21.07 -18.56 -3.71
N ARG A 372 21.44 -17.40 -3.17
CA ARG A 372 22.77 -17.16 -2.62
C ARG A 372 22.75 -17.05 -1.11
N VAL A 373 23.60 -17.82 -0.44
CA VAL A 373 23.83 -17.70 1.00
C VAL A 373 25.10 -16.89 1.24
N THR A 374 24.96 -15.73 1.86
CA THR A 374 26.07 -14.79 2.12
C THR A 374 26.37 -14.62 3.61
N GLY A 375 25.46 -15.03 4.49
CA GLY A 375 25.65 -14.94 5.93
C GLY A 375 25.47 -16.27 6.67
N ALA A 376 26.05 -16.37 7.86
CA ALA A 376 25.81 -17.51 8.75
C ALA A 376 24.35 -17.53 9.21
N GLY A 377 23.72 -18.72 9.22
CA GLY A 377 22.35 -18.88 9.69
C GLY A 377 22.23 -18.76 11.21
N ALA A 378 21.03 -18.40 11.70
CA ALA A 378 20.74 -18.31 13.12
C ALA A 378 20.83 -19.68 13.82
N SER A 379 21.46 -19.69 15.00
CA SER A 379 21.49 -20.89 15.85
C SER A 379 20.06 -21.30 16.24
N GLY A 380 19.83 -22.62 16.37
CA GLY A 380 18.52 -23.18 16.71
C GLY A 380 17.44 -23.08 15.63
N SER A 381 17.65 -22.29 14.57
CA SER A 381 16.69 -22.13 13.47
C SER A 381 17.13 -22.85 12.21
N ARG A 382 16.16 -23.13 11.33
CA ARG A 382 16.37 -23.68 9.98
C ARG A 382 15.57 -22.87 8.97
N SER A 383 16.01 -22.91 7.73
CA SER A 383 15.31 -22.39 6.57
C SER A 383 15.22 -23.48 5.51
N TRP A 384 14.21 -23.38 4.65
CA TRP A 384 13.88 -24.37 3.65
C TRP A 384 13.76 -23.71 2.29
N TYR A 385 14.43 -24.29 1.31
CA TYR A 385 14.28 -23.98 -0.09
C TYR A 385 13.75 -25.22 -0.81
N TYR A 386 12.65 -25.09 -1.54
CA TYR A 386 11.95 -26.21 -2.19
C TYR A 386 12.44 -26.49 -3.63
N GLY A 387 13.51 -25.83 -4.08
CA GLY A 387 14.16 -26.14 -5.35
C GLY A 387 15.34 -27.10 -5.25
N THR A 388 16.12 -27.19 -6.32
CA THR A 388 17.21 -28.16 -6.43
C THR A 388 18.48 -27.67 -5.72
N ARG A 389 19.46 -28.55 -5.51
CA ARG A 389 20.75 -28.15 -4.95
C ARG A 389 21.56 -27.26 -5.89
N ASP A 390 21.40 -27.45 -7.19
CA ASP A 390 22.14 -26.70 -8.21
C ASP A 390 21.70 -25.24 -8.26
N ASP A 391 20.50 -24.94 -7.72
CA ASP A 391 19.98 -23.59 -7.58
C ASP A 391 20.66 -22.79 -6.44
N VAL A 392 21.56 -23.41 -5.65
CA VAL A 392 22.03 -22.83 -4.39
C VAL A 392 23.55 -22.73 -4.34
N THR A 393 24.05 -21.51 -4.15
CA THR A 393 25.46 -21.26 -3.84
C THR A 393 25.63 -20.68 -2.44
N VAL A 394 26.62 -21.20 -1.72
CA VAL A 394 27.08 -20.69 -0.43
C VAL A 394 28.40 -19.96 -0.64
N SER A 395 28.45 -18.70 -0.22
CA SER A 395 29.64 -17.86 -0.39
C SER A 395 30.83 -18.42 0.40
N LEU A 396 32.04 -18.25 -0.13
CA LEU A 396 33.27 -18.75 0.49
C LEU A 396 33.42 -18.22 1.92
N GLY A 397 33.75 -19.11 2.87
CA GLY A 397 33.95 -18.75 4.28
C GLY A 397 32.67 -18.59 5.09
N VAL A 398 31.48 -18.80 4.50
CA VAL A 398 30.20 -18.75 5.22
C VAL A 398 29.88 -20.13 5.83
N PRO A 399 29.82 -20.25 7.18
CA PRO A 399 29.38 -21.49 7.81
C PRO A 399 27.87 -21.63 7.64
N ASN A 400 27.45 -22.56 6.78
CA ASN A 400 26.03 -22.86 6.60
C ASN A 400 25.54 -23.99 7.53
N GLU A 401 26.38 -24.92 8.02
CA GLU A 401 26.01 -25.97 9.01
C GLU A 401 24.65 -26.70 8.78
N GLY A 402 24.14 -26.74 7.55
CA GLY A 402 22.79 -27.23 7.25
C GLY A 402 21.65 -26.36 7.81
N ARG A 403 21.85 -25.05 7.92
CA ARG A 403 20.85 -24.04 8.31
C ARG A 403 19.87 -23.79 7.18
N LEU A 404 20.35 -23.75 5.93
CA LEU A 404 19.49 -23.92 4.76
C LEU A 404 19.36 -25.40 4.41
N ARG A 405 18.13 -25.88 4.29
CA ARG A 405 17.77 -27.21 3.78
C ARG A 405 17.17 -27.07 2.40
N VAL A 406 17.73 -27.81 1.45
CA VAL A 406 17.26 -27.86 0.07
C VAL A 406 16.46 -29.13 -0.13
N LEU A 407 15.24 -29.03 -0.64
CA LEU A 407 14.25 -30.11 -0.64
C LEU A 407 13.83 -30.59 -2.03
N GLY A 408 14.31 -29.99 -3.13
CA GLY A 408 13.83 -30.29 -4.49
C GLY A 408 14.10 -31.70 -5.00
N SER A 409 14.89 -32.51 -4.28
CA SER A 409 15.03 -33.96 -4.52
C SER A 409 14.58 -34.83 -3.34
N ALA A 410 14.02 -34.22 -2.30
CA ALA A 410 13.48 -34.93 -1.15
C ALA A 410 12.14 -35.57 -1.55
N GLY A 411 12.16 -36.87 -1.83
CA GLY A 411 10.98 -37.62 -2.27
C GLY A 411 11.10 -38.27 -3.64
N ASP A 412 12.22 -38.09 -4.36
CA ASP A 412 12.53 -38.77 -5.64
C ASP A 412 12.75 -40.30 -5.50
N GLY A 413 12.20 -40.92 -4.45
CA GLY A 413 12.22 -42.35 -4.22
C GLY A 413 11.00 -42.81 -3.44
N VAL A 414 9.88 -43.01 -4.14
CA VAL A 414 9.19 -44.31 -4.21
C VAL A 414 8.53 -44.44 -5.59
N ALA A 415 9.26 -44.97 -6.56
CA ALA A 415 8.70 -45.53 -7.80
C ALA A 415 8.94 -47.03 -7.81
#